data_AF-A0A7S1MWT4-F1
#
_entry.id   AF-A0A7S1MWT4-F1
#
_cell.length_a   1.000
_cell.length_b   1.000
_cell.length_c   1.000
_cell.angle_alpha   90.00
_cell.angle_beta   90.00
_cell.angle_gamma   90.00
#
_symmetry.space_group_name_H-M   'P 1'
#
loop_
_entity.id
_entity.type
_entity.pdbx_description
1 polymer ?
#
loop_
_entity_poly.entity_id
_entity_poly.type
_entity_poly.pdbx_seq_one_letter_code
_entity_poly.pdbx_strand_id
1 'polypeptide(L)'
;AFGLLSVAGLLIKPVQHAMLNVFAKKATAVMTNVPGPAQALKFCGSTVEKVMFWVPQSGDIGMGVSILTYAGRVQFGLITDTGLCPDPEAIIANFAPEFEKLLLLALMMPWGPDGD
;
A
#
# COMPACT_ATOMS: atom_id res chain seq x y z
N ALA A 1 15.92 -7.03 -11.00
CA ALA A 1 14.68 -6.22 -11.16
C ALA A 1 14.97 -4.71 -11.20
N PHE A 2 15.72 -4.14 -10.25
CA PHE A 2 15.94 -2.69 -10.17
C PHE A 2 16.75 -2.06 -11.32
N GLY A 3 17.74 -2.74 -11.89
CA GLY A 3 18.56 -2.18 -12.99
C GLY A 3 17.81 -1.90 -14.30
N LEU A 4 16.69 -2.59 -14.54
CA LEU A 4 15.87 -2.38 -15.74
C LEU A 4 14.96 -1.15 -15.60
N LEU A 5 14.52 -0.83 -14.37
CA LEU A 5 13.76 0.40 -14.09
C LEU A 5 14.64 1.65 -14.25
N SER A 6 15.92 1.57 -13.88
CA SER A 6 16.87 2.68 -14.02
C SER A 6 17.06 3.13 -15.48
N VAL A 7 17.02 2.18 -16.42
CA VAL A 7 17.15 2.45 -17.86
C VAL A 7 15.80 2.90 -18.47
N ALA A 8 14.67 2.50 -17.88
CA ALA A 8 13.34 2.91 -18.34
C ALA A 8 13.13 4.43 -18.28
N GLY A 9 13.77 5.14 -17.35
CA GLY A 9 13.73 6.61 -17.26
C GLY A 9 14.49 7.34 -18.36
N LEU A 10 15.32 6.63 -19.15
CA LEU A 10 16.12 7.17 -20.26
C LEU A 10 15.50 6.84 -21.64
N LEU A 11 14.44 6.03 -21.67
CA LEU A 11 13.80 5.58 -22.91
C LEU A 11 12.69 6.54 -23.35
N ILE A 12 12.50 6.66 -24.67
CA ILE A 12 11.38 7.39 -25.27
C ILE A 12 10.04 6.84 -24.76
N LYS A 13 9.13 7.74 -24.36
CA LYS A 13 7.82 7.46 -23.72
C LYS A 13 7.07 6.21 -24.20
N PRO A 14 6.95 5.91 -25.52
CA PRO A 14 6.24 4.71 -25.97
C PRO A 14 6.87 3.39 -25.51
N VAL A 15 8.21 3.32 -25.42
CA VAL A 15 8.92 2.11 -24.97
C VAL A 15 8.77 1.93 -23.46
N GLN A 16 8.80 3.03 -22.70
CA GLN A 16 8.54 3.02 -21.26
C GLN A 16 7.13 2.49 -20.96
N HIS A 17 6.11 2.95 -21.70
CA HIS A 17 4.73 2.46 -21.56
C HIS A 17 4.60 0.97 -21.90
N ALA A 18 5.26 0.50 -22.97
CA ALA A 18 5.23 -0.91 -23.33
C ALA A 18 5.83 -1.80 -22.23
N MET A 19 6.95 -1.39 -21.63
CA MET A 19 7.58 -2.14 -20.54
C MET A 19 6.72 -2.14 -19.27
N LEU A 20 6.19 -0.99 -18.86
CA LEU A 20 5.28 -0.89 -17.72
C LEU A 20 4.03 -1.76 -17.92
N ASN A 21 3.46 -1.78 -19.14
CA ASN A 21 2.32 -2.63 -19.46
C ASN A 21 2.63 -4.13 -19.38
N VAL A 22 3.83 -4.57 -19.76
CA VAL A 22 4.22 -5.99 -19.63
C VAL A 22 4.33 -6.41 -18.16
N PHE A 23 4.82 -5.53 -17.28
CA PHE A 23 4.86 -5.81 -15.84
C PHE A 23 3.48 -5.70 -15.20
N ALA A 24 2.68 -4.70 -15.58
CA ALA A 24 1.32 -4.52 -15.08
C ALA A 24 0.43 -5.72 -15.42
N LYS A 25 0.56 -6.30 -16.63
CA LYS A 25 -0.15 -7.53 -17.02
C LYS A 25 0.16 -8.77 -16.17
N LYS A 26 1.20 -8.73 -15.33
CA LYS A 26 1.59 -9.83 -14.43
C LYS A 26 1.27 -9.53 -12.97
N ALA A 27 0.68 -8.38 -12.66
CA ALA A 27 0.36 -7.96 -11.30
C ALA A 27 -1.16 -7.90 -11.13
N THR A 28 -1.68 -8.52 -10.07
CA THR A 28 -3.10 -8.44 -9.69
C THR A 28 -3.36 -7.24 -8.79
N ALA A 29 -2.35 -6.85 -8.00
CA ALA A 29 -2.44 -5.76 -7.05
C ALA A 29 -1.15 -4.96 -7.00
N VAL A 30 -1.26 -3.68 -6.64
CA VAL A 30 -0.14 -2.82 -6.32
C VAL A 30 -0.25 -2.38 -4.86
N MET A 31 0.87 -2.37 -4.15
CA MET A 31 0.92 -2.03 -2.73
C MET A 31 2.00 -0.98 -2.49
N THR A 32 1.69 0.04 -1.68
CA THR A 32 2.64 1.07 -1.24
C THR A 32 2.64 1.18 0.28
N ASN A 33 3.81 1.49 0.84
CA ASN A 33 3.94 1.82 2.25
C ASN A 33 4.76 3.11 2.37
N VAL A 34 4.10 4.16 2.84
CA VAL A 34 4.65 5.51 2.86
C VAL A 34 4.66 6.02 4.30
N PRO A 35 5.82 6.46 4.82
CA PRO A 35 5.86 7.20 6.07
C PRO A 35 5.26 8.59 5.85
N GLY A 36 4.22 8.91 6.60
CA GLY A 36 3.63 10.25 6.64
C GLY A 36 4.16 11.08 7.81
N PRO A 37 3.65 12.32 7.98
CA PRO A 37 4.02 13.18 9.08
C PRO A 37 3.76 12.55 10.46
N ALA A 38 4.77 12.63 11.33
CA ALA A 38 4.69 12.09 12.69
C ALA A 38 3.79 12.92 13.62
N GLN A 39 3.58 14.20 13.32
CA GLN A 39 2.70 15.10 14.07
C GLN A 39 1.43 15.40 13.27
N ALA A 40 0.31 15.56 13.99
CA ALA A 40 -0.95 15.95 13.37
C ALA A 40 -0.84 17.35 12.75
N LEU A 41 -1.29 17.47 11.52
CA LEU A 41 -1.23 18.70 10.73
C LEU A 41 -2.40 19.62 11.12
N LYS A 42 -2.15 20.92 11.02
CA LYS A 42 -3.18 21.96 11.15
C LYS A 42 -3.45 22.57 9.79
N PHE A 43 -4.73 22.68 9.43
CA PHE A 43 -5.17 23.34 8.20
C PHE A 43 -6.30 24.31 8.55
N CYS A 44 -6.08 25.60 8.29
CA CYS A 44 -7.05 26.67 8.57
C CYS A 44 -7.64 26.61 10.01
N GLY A 45 -6.79 26.35 11.02
CA GLY A 45 -7.20 26.24 12.44
C GLY A 45 -7.72 24.86 12.85
N SER A 46 -8.08 23.99 11.90
CA SER A 46 -8.57 22.64 12.16
C SER A 46 -7.44 21.62 12.20
N THR A 47 -7.59 20.55 13.00
CA THR A 47 -6.66 19.41 12.99
C THR A 47 -7.06 18.43 11.90
N VAL A 48 -6.11 18.03 11.06
CA VAL A 48 -6.32 16.96 10.09
C VAL A 48 -6.32 15.62 10.82
N GLU A 49 -7.44 14.89 10.78
CA GLU A 49 -7.57 13.61 11.48
C GLU A 49 -6.99 12.43 10.69
N LYS A 50 -7.14 12.48 9.36
CA LYS A 50 -6.74 11.41 8.45
C LYS A 50 -6.18 11.98 7.17
N VAL A 51 -5.21 11.28 6.62
CA VAL A 51 -4.62 11.56 5.31
C VAL A 51 -4.66 10.25 4.55
N MET A 52 -5.20 10.28 3.34
CA MET A 52 -5.33 9.09 2.50
C MET A 52 -4.70 9.38 1.14
N PHE A 53 -4.20 8.34 0.49
CA PHE A 53 -3.71 8.43 -0.88
C PHE A 53 -4.05 7.16 -1.65
N TRP A 54 -4.11 7.28 -2.97
CA TRP A 54 -4.39 6.19 -3.87
C TRP A 54 -3.13 5.84 -4.66
N VAL A 55 -2.85 4.55 -4.77
CA VAL A 55 -1.74 4.06 -5.57
C VAL A 55 -2.10 4.20 -7.04
N PRO A 56 -1.22 4.78 -7.89
CA PRO A 56 -1.48 4.82 -9.32
C PRO A 56 -1.52 3.38 -9.87
N GLN A 57 -2.70 2.94 -10.27
CA GLN A 57 -2.90 1.67 -10.98
C GLN A 57 -2.54 1.87 -12.46
N SER A 58 -1.89 0.88 -13.08
CA SER A 58 -1.53 0.89 -14.50
C SER A 58 -2.07 -0.36 -15.16
N GLY A 59 -2.49 -0.24 -16.43
CA GLY A 59 -3.02 -1.37 -17.20
C GLY A 59 -4.23 -2.02 -16.51
N ASP A 60 -4.21 -3.35 -16.41
CA ASP A 60 -5.32 -4.18 -15.93
C ASP A 60 -5.23 -4.49 -14.42
N ILE A 61 -4.45 -3.72 -13.65
CA ILE A 61 -4.33 -3.92 -12.19
C ILE A 61 -5.63 -3.48 -11.51
N GLY A 62 -6.42 -4.45 -11.05
CA GLY A 62 -7.73 -4.22 -10.46
C GLY A 62 -7.73 -3.90 -8.95
N MET A 63 -6.58 -3.93 -8.27
CA MET A 63 -6.51 -3.68 -6.82
C MET A 63 -5.30 -2.82 -6.41
N GLY A 64 -5.53 -1.84 -5.55
CA GLY A 64 -4.53 -0.95 -4.99
C GLY A 64 -4.61 -0.91 -3.47
N VAL A 65 -3.48 -1.13 -2.80
CA VAL A 65 -3.37 -1.08 -1.34
C VAL A 65 -2.41 0.03 -0.95
N SER A 66 -2.86 0.99 -0.16
CA SER A 66 -2.02 2.06 0.37
C SER A 66 -1.87 1.95 1.88
N ILE A 67 -0.63 1.96 2.36
CA ILE A 67 -0.32 2.07 3.79
C ILE A 67 0.30 3.43 4.05
N LEU A 68 -0.30 4.18 4.99
CA LEU A 68 0.22 5.45 5.45
C LEU A 68 0.33 5.45 6.98
N THR A 69 1.49 5.82 7.50
CA THR A 69 1.63 6.16 8.93
C THR A 69 1.44 7.66 9.11
N TYR A 70 0.42 8.07 9.85
CA TYR A 70 0.11 9.49 10.11
C TYR A 70 -0.19 9.71 11.59
N ALA A 71 0.51 10.68 12.21
CA ALA A 71 0.31 11.04 13.62
C ALA A 71 0.32 9.82 14.57
N GLY A 72 1.25 8.88 14.33
CA GLY A 72 1.39 7.65 15.12
C GLY A 72 0.36 6.56 14.83
N ARG A 73 -0.53 6.75 13.85
CA ARG A 73 -1.53 5.75 13.43
C ARG A 73 -1.19 5.21 12.06
N VAL A 74 -1.24 3.89 11.90
CA VAL A 74 -1.13 3.24 10.59
C VAL A 74 -2.52 3.16 9.97
N GLN A 75 -2.64 3.59 8.71
CA GLN A 75 -3.87 3.60 7.94
C GLN A 75 -3.70 2.72 6.71
N PHE A 76 -4.68 1.86 6.47
CA PHE A 76 -4.76 1.00 5.30
C PHE A 76 -5.89 1.51 4.40
N GLY A 77 -5.57 1.83 3.15
CA GLY A 77 -6.50 2.13 2.09
C GLY A 77 -6.56 0.96 1.10
N LEU A 78 -7.77 0.62 0.67
CA LEU A 78 -8.02 -0.34 -0.39
C LEU A 78 -8.88 0.33 -1.46
N ILE A 79 -8.46 0.18 -2.71
CA ILE A 79 -9.26 0.57 -3.87
C ILE A 79 -9.29 -0.59 -4.86
N THR A 80 -10.46 -0.89 -5.39
CA THR A 80 -10.67 -1.96 -6.36
C THR A 80 -11.41 -1.48 -7.59
N ASP A 81 -11.13 -2.12 -8.72
CA ASP A 81 -11.96 -2.04 -9.92
C ASP A 81 -13.19 -2.93 -9.72
N THR A 82 -14.39 -2.36 -9.80
CA THR A 82 -15.65 -3.08 -9.55
C THR A 82 -15.89 -4.23 -10.55
N GLY A 83 -15.37 -4.15 -11.77
CA GLY A 83 -15.48 -5.21 -12.77
C GLY A 83 -14.60 -6.43 -12.47
N LEU A 84 -13.53 -6.25 -11.69
CA LEU A 84 -12.60 -7.32 -11.29
C LEU A 84 -12.79 -7.78 -9.84
N CYS A 85 -13.06 -6.85 -8.93
CA CYS A 85 -13.27 -7.09 -7.50
C CYS A 85 -14.42 -6.19 -6.99
N PRO A 86 -15.67 -6.68 -7.07
CA PRO A 86 -16.87 -5.86 -6.81
C PRO A 86 -17.15 -5.55 -5.34
N ASP A 87 -16.54 -6.30 -4.41
CA ASP A 87 -16.79 -6.19 -2.97
C ASP A 87 -15.47 -5.97 -2.21
N PRO A 88 -14.94 -4.73 -2.20
CA PRO A 88 -13.75 -4.40 -1.43
C PRO A 88 -14.00 -4.48 0.09
N GLU A 89 -15.22 -4.29 0.56
CA GLU A 89 -15.60 -4.38 1.98
C GLU A 89 -15.36 -5.78 2.53
N ALA A 90 -15.63 -6.84 1.75
CA ALA A 90 -15.30 -8.20 2.13
C ALA A 90 -13.79 -8.38 2.41
N ILE A 91 -12.91 -7.71 1.67
CA ILE A 91 -11.46 -7.75 1.91
C ILE A 91 -11.13 -7.00 3.22
N ILE A 92 -11.69 -5.81 3.40
CA ILE A 92 -11.47 -4.99 4.60
C ILE A 92 -11.97 -5.67 5.87
N ALA A 93 -13.10 -6.39 5.81
CA ALA A 93 -13.64 -7.13 6.94
C ALA A 93 -12.68 -8.19 7.49
N ASN A 94 -11.80 -8.72 6.64
CA ASN A 94 -10.75 -9.66 7.02
C ASN A 94 -9.47 -8.96 7.52
N PHE A 95 -9.37 -7.64 7.53
CA PHE A 95 -8.10 -7.00 7.87
C PHE A 95 -7.78 -7.08 9.38
N ALA A 96 -8.74 -6.70 10.21
CA ALA A 96 -8.61 -6.76 11.67
C ALA A 96 -8.43 -8.20 12.20
N PRO A 97 -9.26 -9.19 11.85
CA PRO A 97 -9.08 -10.56 12.36
C PRO A 97 -7.74 -11.17 11.94
N GLU A 98 -7.26 -10.92 10.73
CA GLU A 98 -5.98 -11.40 10.23
C GLU A 98 -4.82 -10.73 10.98
N PHE A 99 -4.93 -9.42 11.24
CA PHE A 99 -3.96 -8.69 12.04
C PHE A 99 -3.89 -9.23 13.47
N GLU A 100 -5.02 -9.50 14.11
CA GLU A 100 -5.06 -10.07 15.47
C GLU A 100 -4.40 -11.46 15.53
N LYS A 101 -4.61 -12.30 14.52
CA LYS A 101 -3.90 -13.60 14.41
C LYS A 101 -2.39 -13.41 14.33
N LEU A 102 -1.92 -12.48 13.48
CA LEU A 102 -0.51 -12.18 13.32
C LEU A 102 0.09 -11.55 14.59
N LEU A 103 -0.65 -10.66 15.25
CA LEU A 103 -0.27 -10.05 16.52
C LEU A 103 -0.10 -11.11 17.60
N LEU A 104 -1.08 -12.01 17.75
CA LEU A 104 -0.98 -13.12 18.70
C LEU A 104 0.26 -13.97 18.44
N LEU A 105 0.49 -14.36 17.19
CA LEU A 105 1.69 -15.12 16.82
C LEU A 105 2.98 -14.36 17.13
N ALA A 106 3.02 -13.06 16.84
CA ALA A 106 4.18 -12.22 17.13
C ALA A 106 4.46 -12.11 18.64
N LEU A 107 3.42 -12.02 19.46
CA LEU A 107 3.53 -12.01 20.92
C LEU A 107 4.01 -13.36 21.48
N MET A 108 3.75 -14.47 20.79
CA MET A 108 4.19 -15.82 21.17
C MET A 108 5.61 -16.16 20.68
N MET A 109 6.20 -15.37 19.78
CA MET A 109 7.58 -15.60 19.34
C MET A 109 8.57 -15.29 20.48
N PRO A 110 9.69 -16.02 20.58
CA PRO A 110 10.75 -15.67 21.51
C PRO A 110 11.32 -14.29 21.14
N TRP A 111 11.16 -13.32 22.03
CA TRP A 111 11.64 -11.95 21.84
C TRP A 111 13.13 -11.85 22.19
N GLY A 112 13.98 -12.40 21.31
CA GLY A 112 15.44 -12.41 21.51
C GLY A 112 15.88 -13.26 22.71
N PRO A 113 17.19 -13.36 22.98
CA PRO A 113 17.64 -13.92 24.25
C PRO A 113 17.09 -13.05 25.38
N ASP A 114 16.59 -13.70 26.43
CA ASP A 114 15.98 -13.08 27.60
C ASP A 114 16.73 -11.82 28.07
N GLY A 115 15.98 -10.83 28.54
CA GLY A 115 16.50 -9.52 28.95
C GLY A 115 17.79 -9.60 29.78
N ASP A 116 18.87 -9.14 29.16
CA ASP A 116 20.06 -8.49 29.72
C ASP A 116 20.55 -7.43 28.71
#